data_AF-A0A2D0JXL0-F1
#
_entry.id   AF-A0A2D0JXL0-F1
#
_cell.length_a   1.000
_cell.length_b   1.000
_cell.length_c   1.000
_cell.angle_alpha   90.00
_cell.angle_beta   90.00
_cell.angle_gamma   90.00
#
_symmetry.space_group_name_H-M   'P 1'
#
loop_
_entity.id
_entity.type
_entity.pdbx_description
1 polymer ?
#
loop_
_entity_poly.entity_id
_entity_poly.type
_entity_poly.pdbx_seq_one_letter_code
_entity_poly.pdbx_strand_id
1 'polypeptide(L)' 'MAKRKRSRTQQGFAGMTIPQLVQIKEESMDIYTNSKKYIEPYSTNDGDVLIPLNRSMRRHAKKMKIEIKEVK' A
#
# COMPACT_ATOMS: atom_id res chain seq x y z
N MET A 1 -16.63 22.84 -16.89
CA MET A 1 -15.87 21.70 -17.46
C MET A 1 -15.09 21.01 -16.35
N ALA A 2 -15.60 19.92 -15.78
CA ALA A 2 -14.83 19.14 -14.80
C ALA A 2 -13.61 18.55 -15.52
N LYS A 3 -12.40 18.94 -15.11
CA LYS A 3 -11.16 18.40 -15.68
C LYS A 3 -11.24 16.87 -15.58
N ARG A 4 -11.24 16.16 -16.73
CA ARG A 4 -11.22 14.69 -16.78
C ARG A 4 -10.04 14.22 -15.91
N LYS A 5 -10.33 13.65 -14.74
CA LYS A 5 -9.31 13.07 -13.87
C LYS A 5 -8.66 11.93 -14.63
N ARG A 6 -7.39 12.12 -15.03
CA ARG A 6 -6.56 11.05 -15.61
C ARG A 6 -6.50 9.88 -14.63
N SER A 7 -6.33 8.65 -15.11
CA SER A 7 -6.18 7.49 -14.21
C SER A 7 -4.96 7.69 -13.29
N ARG A 8 -4.98 7.13 -12.07
CA ARG A 8 -3.86 7.24 -11.12
C ARG A 8 -2.53 6.80 -11.75
N THR A 9 -2.57 5.73 -12.54
CA THR A 9 -1.45 5.22 -13.31
C THR A 9 -0.93 6.26 -14.31
N GLN A 10 -1.83 6.89 -15.08
CA GLN A 10 -1.45 7.90 -16.06
C GLN A 10 -0.98 9.21 -15.40
N GLN A 11 -1.45 9.54 -14.19
CA GLN A 11 -0.96 10.67 -13.41
C GLN A 11 0.45 10.43 -12.87
N GLY A 12 0.73 9.21 -12.39
CA GLY A 12 2.06 8.83 -11.90
C GLY A 12 3.13 8.93 -12.98
N PHE A 13 2.78 8.65 -14.23
CA PHE A 13 3.73 8.65 -15.35
C PHE A 13 3.74 9.93 -16.20
N ALA A 14 2.81 10.86 -15.96
CA ALA A 14 2.75 12.10 -16.73
C ALA A 14 3.88 13.05 -16.31
N GLY A 15 4.85 13.26 -17.21
CA GLY A 15 6.02 14.11 -16.96
C GLY A 15 7.23 13.36 -16.43
N MET A 16 7.17 12.03 -16.33
CA MET A 16 8.32 11.20 -15.98
C MET A 16 9.13 10.82 -17.21
N THR A 17 10.45 10.85 -17.09
CA THR A 17 11.37 10.37 -18.14
C THR A 17 11.56 8.86 -18.04
N ILE A 18 11.98 8.21 -19.14
CA ILE A 18 12.24 6.76 -19.19
C ILE A 18 13.20 6.31 -18.06
N PRO A 19 14.29 7.04 -17.72
CA PRO A 19 15.14 6.69 -16.59
C PRO A 19 14.42 6.69 -15.23
N GLN A 20 13.53 7.65 -14.99
CA GLN A 20 12.76 7.72 -13.74
C GLN A 20 11.76 6.56 -13.64
N LEU A 21 11.21 6.11 -14.77
CA LEU A 21 10.37 4.90 -14.83
C LEU A 21 11.15 3.64 -14.49
N VAL A 22 12.40 3.54 -14.96
CA VAL A 22 13.28 2.40 -14.68
C VAL A 22 13.69 2.38 -13.21
N GLN A 23 14.09 3.53 -12.64
CA GLN A 23 14.39 3.64 -11.21
C GLN A 23 13.22 3.22 -10.33
N ILE A 24 11.99 3.66 -10.62
CA ILE A 24 10.81 3.22 -9.85
C ILE A 24 10.62 1.70 -9.91
N LYS A 25 10.88 1.09 -11.09
CA LYS A 25 10.79 -0.37 -11.23
C LYS A 25 11.90 -1.09 -10.46
N GLU A 26 13.12 -0.57 -10.45
CA GLU A 26 14.24 -1.17 -9.72
C GLU A 26 14.11 -0.97 -8.21
N GLU A 27 13.73 0.23 -7.74
CA GLU A 27 13.45 0.55 -6.34
C GLU A 27 12.32 -0.32 -5.76
N SER A 28 11.39 -0.81 -6.60
CA SER A 28 10.30 -1.68 -6.14
C SER A 28 10.79 -2.99 -5.50
N MET A 29 11.94 -3.53 -5.93
CA MET A 29 12.56 -4.72 -5.31
C MET A 29 13.11 -4.41 -3.91
N ASP A 30 13.74 -3.25 -3.75
CA ASP A 30 14.30 -2.80 -2.46
C ASP A 30 13.22 -2.37 -1.46
N ILE A 31 12.09 -1.88 -1.96
CA ILE A 31 10.92 -1.57 -1.12
C ILE A 31 10.33 -2.85 -0.53
N TYR A 32 10.27 -3.94 -1.31
CA TYR A 32 9.74 -5.21 -0.84
C TYR A 32 10.60 -5.80 0.30
N THR A 33 11.91 -5.90 0.11
CA THR A 33 12.85 -6.40 1.13
C THR A 33 12.87 -5.53 2.38
N ASN A 34 12.80 -4.20 2.24
CA ASN A 34 12.72 -3.31 3.38
C ASN A 34 11.36 -3.37 4.10
N SER A 35 10.26 -3.51 3.36
CA SER A 35 8.93 -3.66 3.94
C SER A 35 8.83 -4.93 4.79
N LYS A 36 9.52 -6.01 4.39
CA LYS A 36 9.57 -7.27 5.13
C LYS A 36 10.10 -7.09 6.56
N LYS A 37 11.09 -6.21 6.77
CA LYS A 37 11.64 -5.89 8.10
C LYS A 37 10.60 -5.28 9.05
N TYR A 38 9.68 -4.48 8.52
CA TYR A 38 8.61 -3.84 9.31
C TYR A 38 7.38 -4.73 9.48
N ILE A 39 7.25 -5.75 8.64
CA ILE A 39 6.15 -6.74 8.66
C ILE A 39 6.49 -7.90 9.61
N GLU A 40 7.77 -8.28 9.70
CA GLU A 40 8.27 -9.41 10.52
C GLU A 40 7.73 -9.43 11.96
N PRO A 41 7.67 -8.31 12.71
CA PRO A 41 7.14 -8.32 14.09
C PRO A 41 5.65 -8.66 14.19
N TYR A 42 4.92 -8.56 13.08
CA TYR A 42 3.49 -8.81 12.98
C TYR A 42 3.17 -10.12 12.27
N SER A 43 4.20 -10.90 11.88
CA SER A 43 4.01 -12.18 11.22
C SER A 43 3.55 -13.22 12.24
N THR A 44 2.41 -13.82 11.98
CA THR A 44 2.00 -15.08 12.59
C THR A 44 2.75 -16.18 11.83
N ASN A 45 3.42 -17.11 12.53
CA ASN A 45 4.30 -18.13 11.93
C ASN A 45 3.63 -19.05 10.88
N ASP A 46 2.31 -18.94 10.70
CA ASP A 46 1.50 -19.63 9.69
C ASP A 46 1.42 -18.90 8.34
N GLY A 47 2.19 -17.82 8.15
CA GLY A 47 2.22 -17.05 6.91
C GLY A 47 1.20 -15.90 6.84
N ASP A 48 0.40 -15.73 7.90
CA ASP A 48 -0.50 -14.60 8.08
C ASP A 48 0.20 -13.43 8.78
N VAL A 49 -0.27 -12.20 8.55
CA VAL A 49 0.28 -10.99 9.19
C VAL A 49 -0.82 -10.21 9.90
N LEU A 50 -0.66 -9.97 11.20
CA LEU A 50 -1.59 -9.22 12.04
C LEU A 50 -1.10 -7.78 12.25
N ILE A 51 -1.42 -6.90 11.30
CA ILE A 51 -1.01 -5.49 11.35
C ILE A 51 -2.07 -4.63 12.05
N PRO A 52 -1.67 -3.74 12.97
CA PRO A 52 -2.60 -2.77 13.55
C PRO A 52 -3.14 -1.81 12.49
N LEU A 53 -4.47 -1.74 12.36
CA LEU A 53 -5.12 -0.82 11.43
C LEU A 53 -4.98 0.62 11.91
N ASN A 54 -4.54 1.53 11.04
CA ASN A 54 -4.52 2.96 11.35
C ASN A 54 -5.95 3.58 11.33
N ARG A 55 -6.09 4.83 11.76
CA ARG A 55 -7.41 5.51 11.88
C ARG A 55 -8.18 5.59 10.57
N SER A 56 -7.51 5.84 9.44
CA SER A 56 -8.19 5.93 8.14
C SER A 56 -8.68 4.57 7.66
N MET A 57 -7.87 3.52 7.85
CA MET A 57 -8.26 2.13 7.56
C MET A 57 -9.44 1.67 8.42
N ARG A 58 -9.44 1.96 9.73
CA ARG A 58 -10.60 1.65 10.61
C ARG A 58 -11.87 2.35 10.16
N ARG A 59 -11.78 3.63 9.77
CA ARG A 59 -12.94 4.38 9.23
C ARG A 59 -13.46 3.77 7.94
N HIS A 60 -12.55 3.35 7.07
CA HIS A 60 -12.90 2.72 5.80
C HIS A 60 -13.56 1.35 6.00
N ALA A 61 -13.02 0.51 6.86
CA ALA A 61 -13.63 -0.77 7.26
C ALA A 61 -15.04 -0.58 7.84
N LYS A 62 -15.23 0.43 8.72
CA LYS A 62 -16.55 0.80 9.24
C LYS A 62 -17.53 1.19 8.11
N LYS A 63 -17.07 1.96 7.12
CA LYS A 63 -17.88 2.33 5.94
C LYS A 63 -18.28 1.08 5.13
N MET A 64 -17.39 0.10 5.03
CA MET A 64 -17.61 -1.17 4.35
C MET A 64 -18.37 -2.20 5.20
N LYS A 65 -18.75 -1.87 6.45
CA LYS A 65 -19.39 -2.79 7.40
C LYS A 65 -18.58 -4.06 7.67
N ILE A 66 -17.26 -3.97 7.61
CA ILE A 66 -16.36 -5.06 8.00
C ILE A 66 -16.29 -5.08 9.52
N GLU A 67 -16.59 -6.21 10.13
CA GLU A 67 -16.42 -6.43 11.57
C GLU A 67 -14.93 -6.62 11.88
N ILE A 68 -14.35 -5.67 12.62
CA ILE A 68 -12.97 -5.77 13.09
C ILE A 68 -13.02 -6.45 14.47
N LYS A 69 -12.49 -7.66 14.58
CA LYS A 69 -12.28 -8.34 15.87
C LYS A 69 -10.90 -8.00 16.39
N GLU A 70 -10.81 -7.68 17.69
CA GLU A 70 -9.51 -7.55 18.35
C GLU A 70 -8.88 -8.94 18.47
N VAL A 71 -7.67 -9.08 17.94
CA VAL A 71 -6.85 -10.28 18.13
C VAL A 71 -5.99 -10.02 19.36
N LYS A 72 -6.08 -10.92 20.34
CA LYS A 72 -5.31 -10.87 21.60
C LYS A 72 -3.89 -11.37 21.41
#